data_AF-A0A2V7VNG2-F1
#
_entry.id   AF-A0A2V7VNG2-F1
#
_cell.length_a   1.000
_cell.length_b   1.000
_cell.length_c   1.000
_cell.angle_alpha   90.00
_cell.angle_beta   90.00
_cell.angle_gamma   90.00
#
_symmetry.space_group_name_H-M   'P 1'
#
loop_
_entity.id
_entity.type
_entity.pdbx_description
1 polymer ?
#
loop_
_entity_poly.entity_id
_entity_poly.type
_entity_poly.pdbx_seq_one_letter_code
_entity_poly.pdbx_strand_id
1 'polypeptide(L)'
;MCTLVAVDALVVTVTDAATGQRLCDAKVLAVEGAFSAELRASGAAQECVYSGPTERAGLYEVRASRAGYEPGAIGGIRVTADECHVIPVRVTVPLGKSGS
;
A
#
# COMPACT_ATOMS: atom_id res chain seq x y z
N MET A 1 -13.90 -6.47 -23.90
CA MET A 1 -13.83 -7.86 -23.38
C MET A 1 -12.92 -7.84 -22.18
N CYS A 2 -13.34 -8.41 -21.06
CA CYS A 2 -12.55 -8.40 -19.83
C CYS A 2 -11.71 -9.68 -19.70
N THR A 3 -10.54 -9.55 -19.08
CA THR A 3 -9.66 -10.68 -18.76
C THR A 3 -10.08 -11.32 -17.42
N LEU A 4 -9.73 -12.58 -17.20
CA LEU A 4 -10.00 -13.31 -15.94
C LEU A 4 -8.94 -13.04 -14.85
N VAL A 5 -8.12 -12.00 -15.01
CA VAL A 5 -7.08 -11.66 -14.03
C VAL A 5 -7.72 -10.88 -12.88
N ALA A 6 -7.17 -11.03 -11.68
CA ALA A 6 -7.53 -10.22 -10.54
C ALA A 6 -6.44 -9.16 -10.32
N VAL A 7 -6.85 -7.90 -10.16
CA VAL A 7 -5.97 -6.73 -10.07
C VAL A 7 -6.03 -6.15 -8.67
N ASP A 8 -4.86 -5.87 -8.09
CA ASP A 8 -4.77 -5.21 -6.80
C ASP A 8 -4.91 -3.69 -6.92
N ALA A 9 -5.75 -3.11 -6.07
CA ALA A 9 -6.09 -1.70 -6.06
C ALA A 9 -4.91 -0.78 -5.71
N LEU A 10 -4.09 -1.18 -4.73
CA LEU A 10 -2.94 -0.42 -4.26
C LEU A 10 -1.67 -1.24 -4.41
N VAL A 11 -0.58 -0.56 -4.77
CA VAL A 11 0.78 -1.09 -4.82
C VAL A 11 1.66 -0.16 -4.01
N VAL A 12 2.03 -0.58 -2.81
CA VAL A 12 2.65 0.25 -1.78
C VAL A 12 4.12 -0.10 -1.59
N THR A 13 4.96 0.92 -1.50
CA THR A 13 6.34 0.79 -0.99
C THR A 13 6.44 1.58 0.31
N VAL A 14 7.16 1.03 1.29
CA VAL A 14 7.46 1.71 2.56
C VAL A 14 8.95 2.07 2.58
N THR A 15 9.28 3.31 2.95
CA THR A 15 10.66 3.82 2.90
C THR A 15 11.07 4.49 4.21
N ASP A 16 12.34 4.38 4.59
CA ASP A 16 12.94 5.25 5.59
C ASP A 16 12.98 6.69 5.05
N ALA A 17 12.39 7.62 5.80
CA ALA A 17 12.20 9.01 5.36
C ALA A 17 13.51 9.80 5.21
N ALA A 18 14.57 9.42 5.92
CA ALA A 18 15.86 10.12 5.89
C ALA A 18 16.75 9.63 4.74
N THR A 19 16.68 8.34 4.41
CA THR A 19 17.61 7.68 3.48
C THR A 19 16.96 7.26 2.16
N GLY A 20 15.63 7.18 2.11
CA GLY A 20 14.88 6.64 0.99
C GLY A 20 14.99 5.12 0.82
N GLN A 21 15.67 4.42 1.75
CA GLN A 21 15.79 2.96 1.69
C GLN A 21 14.44 2.29 1.89
N ARG A 22 14.17 1.23 1.12
CA ARG A 22 12.95 0.43 1.28
C ARG A 22 12.98 -0.37 2.57
N LEU A 23 11.81 -0.51 3.18
CA LEU A 23 11.59 -1.24 4.42
C LEU A 23 10.74 -2.48 4.12
N CYS A 24 11.35 -3.67 4.21
CA CYS A 24 10.83 -4.93 3.64
C CYS A 24 10.03 -5.81 4.62
N ASP A 25 9.97 -5.37 5.87
CA ASP A 25 9.30 -5.97 7.02
C ASP A 25 8.28 -5.01 7.63
N ALA A 26 7.76 -4.08 6.83
CA ALA A 26 6.68 -3.19 7.23
C ALA A 26 5.32 -3.93 7.21
N LYS A 27 4.44 -3.55 8.14
CA LYS A 27 3.02 -3.89 8.09
C LYS A 27 2.28 -2.77 7.37
N VAL A 28 1.46 -3.11 6.38
CA VAL A 28 0.72 -2.13 5.57
C VAL A 28 -0.78 -2.45 5.58
N LEU A 29 -1.60 -1.46 5.92
CA LEU A 29 -3.05 -1.55 5.97
C LEU A 29 -3.68 -0.54 5.00
N ALA A 30 -4.59 -0.99 4.16
CA ALA A 30 -5.50 -0.12 3.42
C ALA A 30 -6.81 0.03 4.21
N VAL A 31 -7.27 1.26 4.41
CA VAL A 31 -8.45 1.59 5.21
C VAL A 31 -9.42 2.45 4.39
N GLU A 32 -10.69 2.09 4.37
CA GLU A 32 -11.78 2.83 3.73
C GLU A 32 -13.03 2.75 4.62
N GLY A 33 -13.30 3.80 5.40
CA GLY A 33 -14.41 3.78 6.36
C GLY A 33 -14.28 2.63 7.37
N ALA A 34 -15.25 1.70 7.38
CA ALA A 34 -15.21 0.51 8.23
C ALA A 34 -14.39 -0.65 7.63
N PHE A 35 -14.03 -0.58 6.35
CA PHE A 35 -13.21 -1.60 5.70
C PHE A 35 -11.74 -1.41 6.06
N SER A 36 -11.06 -2.52 6.37
CA SER A 36 -9.61 -2.56 6.48
C SER A 36 -9.07 -3.88 5.93
N ALA A 37 -7.92 -3.82 5.26
CA ALA A 37 -7.22 -5.00 4.76
C ALA A 37 -5.71 -4.84 4.90
N GLU A 38 -5.05 -5.90 5.35
CA GLU A 38 -3.59 -5.99 5.34
C GLU A 38 -3.11 -6.33 3.93
N LEU A 39 -2.17 -5.52 3.42
CA LEU A 39 -1.60 -5.72 2.09
C LEU A 39 -0.57 -6.84 2.13
N ARG A 40 -0.56 -7.64 1.07
CA ARG A 40 0.31 -8.82 0.96
C ARG A 40 1.63 -8.42 0.29
N ALA A 41 2.74 -9.03 0.70
CA ALA A 41 3.98 -8.92 -0.05
C ALA A 41 3.77 -9.40 -1.51
N SER A 42 4.34 -8.66 -2.46
CA SER A 42 4.17 -8.88 -3.89
C SER A 42 5.48 -8.59 -4.64
N GLY A 43 5.61 -9.14 -5.85
CA GLY A 43 6.85 -9.00 -6.62
C GLY A 43 8.01 -9.80 -6.05
N ALA A 44 9.23 -9.42 -6.40
CA ALA A 44 10.43 -10.06 -5.87
C ALA A 44 10.72 -9.60 -4.43
N ALA A 45 11.25 -10.47 -3.58
CA ALA A 45 11.44 -10.18 -2.16
C ALA A 45 12.27 -8.90 -1.89
N GLN A 46 13.28 -8.63 -2.71
CA GLN A 46 14.11 -7.42 -2.63
C GLN A 46 13.39 -6.12 -3.03
N GLU A 47 12.22 -6.20 -3.65
CA GLU A 47 11.46 -5.03 -4.08
C GLU A 47 10.61 -4.47 -2.94
N CYS A 48 10.28 -5.26 -1.91
CA CYS A 48 9.63 -4.76 -0.70
C CYS A 48 8.31 -4.03 -1.01
N VAL A 49 7.52 -4.62 -1.91
CA VAL A 49 6.25 -4.09 -2.39
C VAL A 49 5.09 -4.84 -1.74
N TYR A 50 4.07 -4.11 -1.33
CA TYR A 50 2.86 -4.65 -0.72
C TYR A 50 1.64 -4.30 -1.58
N SER A 51 0.76 -5.26 -1.86
CA SER A 51 -0.39 -5.04 -2.76
C SER A 51 -1.72 -5.54 -2.22
N GLY A 52 -2.79 -4.90 -2.69
CA GLY A 52 -4.19 -5.18 -2.37
C GLY A 52 -4.97 -3.88 -2.05
N PRO A 53 -6.23 -3.95 -1.60
CA PRO A 53 -7.13 -5.10 -1.77
C PRO A 53 -7.37 -5.40 -3.26
N THR A 54 -7.76 -6.62 -3.58
CA THR A 54 -8.02 -7.05 -4.96
C THR A 54 -9.41 -6.62 -5.43
N GLU A 55 -9.51 -6.08 -6.64
CA GLU A 55 -10.77 -5.65 -7.31
C GLU A 55 -11.70 -4.78 -6.46
N ARG A 56 -11.12 -3.81 -5.75
CA ARG A 56 -11.89 -2.87 -4.93
C ARG A 56 -11.52 -1.41 -5.21
N ALA A 57 -12.40 -0.71 -5.93
CA ALA A 57 -12.34 0.74 -6.06
C ALA A 57 -12.80 1.40 -4.76
N GLY A 58 -12.30 2.61 -4.48
CA GLY A 58 -12.58 3.27 -3.21
C GLY A 58 -11.71 4.50 -2.94
N LEU A 59 -11.96 5.12 -1.79
CA LEU A 59 -11.12 6.20 -1.26
C LEU A 59 -10.38 5.70 -0.03
N TYR A 60 -9.08 5.48 -0.18
CA TYR A 60 -8.26 4.83 0.84
C TYR A 60 -7.38 5.80 1.61
N GLU A 61 -7.13 5.42 2.86
CA GLU A 61 -5.93 5.76 3.60
C GLU A 61 -5.04 4.52 3.71
N VAL A 62 -3.77 4.65 3.35
CA VAL A 62 -2.76 3.61 3.54
C VAL A 62 -1.98 3.94 4.80
N ARG A 63 -1.98 3.02 5.77
CA ARG A 63 -1.22 3.10 7.01
C ARG A 63 -0.07 2.10 6.96
N ALA A 64 1.13 2.52 7.33
CA ALA A 64 2.28 1.65 7.44
C ALA A 64 2.93 1.78 8.82
N SER A 65 3.42 0.66 9.33
CA SER A 65 4.19 0.61 10.58
C SER A 65 5.32 -0.40 10.50
N ARG A 66 6.37 -0.16 11.28
CA ARG A 66 7.54 -1.02 11.39
C ARG A 66 8.19 -0.80 12.75
N ALA A 67 8.72 -1.86 13.37
CA ALA A 67 9.45 -1.73 14.62
C ALA A 67 10.65 -0.78 14.48
N GLY A 68 10.80 0.13 15.44
CA GLY A 68 11.85 1.17 15.44
C GLY A 68 11.53 2.41 14.59
N TYR A 69 10.32 2.52 14.06
CA TYR A 69 9.86 3.65 13.24
C TYR A 69 8.53 4.18 13.76
N GLU A 70 8.34 5.49 13.62
CA GLU A 70 7.05 6.14 13.80
C GLU A 70 6.08 5.68 12.70
N PRO A 71 4.84 5.29 13.03
CA PRO A 71 3.84 4.93 12.04
C PRO A 71 3.54 6.09 11.08
N GLY A 72 3.34 5.77 9.81
CA GLY A 72 3.02 6.74 8.76
C GLY A 72 1.69 6.43 8.10
N ALA A 73 1.03 7.46 7.56
CA ALA A 73 -0.21 7.30 6.81
C ALA A 73 -0.26 8.26 5.61
N ILE A 74 -0.81 7.79 4.49
CA ILE A 74 -1.13 8.59 3.31
C ILE A 74 -2.62 8.42 3.05
N GLY A 75 -3.38 9.50 3.22
CA GLY A 75 -4.82 9.55 2.98
C GLY A 75 -5.20 10.06 1.60
N GLY A 76 -6.49 9.97 1.25
CA GLY A 76 -7.04 10.57 0.04
C GLY A 76 -6.69 9.85 -1.26
N ILE A 77 -6.28 8.58 -1.18
CA ILE A 77 -5.86 7.79 -2.34
C ILE A 77 -7.11 7.28 -3.04
N ARG A 78 -7.43 7.85 -4.21
CA ARG A 78 -8.59 7.45 -5.00
C ARG A 78 -8.22 6.33 -5.96
N VAL A 79 -8.83 5.16 -5.78
CA VAL A 79 -8.78 4.05 -6.73
C VAL A 79 -10.09 4.05 -7.52
N THR A 80 -9.98 4.05 -8.84
CA THR A 80 -11.12 3.92 -9.76
C THR A 80 -11.10 2.56 -10.45
N ALA A 81 -12.21 2.17 -11.07
CA ALA A 81 -12.31 1.00 -11.92
C ALA A 81 -12.83 1.38 -13.31
N ASP A 82 -12.44 0.59 -14.31
CA ASP A 82 -13.08 0.60 -15.63
C ASP A 82 -14.14 -0.52 -15.73
N GLU A 83 -14.62 -0.82 -16.93
CA GLU A 83 -15.62 -1.88 -17.16
C GLU A 83 -15.12 -3.29 -16.78
N CYS A 84 -13.81 -3.45 -16.57
CA CYS A 84 -13.18 -4.73 -16.30
C CYS A 84 -12.60 -4.82 -14.91
N HIS A 85 -11.71 -3.89 -14.54
CA HIS A 85 -10.86 -4.02 -13.36
C HIS A 85 -10.64 -2.69 -12.66
N VAL A 86 -10.19 -2.77 -11.41
CA VAL A 86 -9.59 -1.61 -10.75
C VAL A 86 -8.32 -1.15 -11.46
N ILE A 87 -8.08 0.16 -11.42
CA ILE A 87 -6.85 0.79 -11.94
C ILE A 87 -5.88 0.93 -10.75
N PRO A 88 -4.75 0.20 -10.73
CA PRO A 88 -3.83 0.20 -9.60
C PRO A 88 -3.22 1.58 -9.35
N VAL A 89 -3.13 1.97 -8.08
CA VAL A 89 -2.44 3.18 -7.65
C VAL A 89 -1.18 2.83 -6.88
N ARG A 90 -0.06 3.45 -7.29
CA ARG A 90 1.24 3.30 -6.60
C ARG A 90 1.36 4.35 -5.50
N VAL A 91 1.76 3.91 -4.30
CA VAL A 91 1.87 4.77 -3.12
C VAL A 91 3.20 4.51 -2.42
N THR A 92 3.89 5.58 -2.02
CA THR A 92 5.08 5.48 -1.18
C THR A 92 4.76 6.07 0.19
N VAL A 93 4.93 5.27 1.25
CA VAL A 93 4.73 5.71 2.63
C VAL A 93 6.11 5.89 3.31
N PRO A 94 6.54 7.14 3.58
CA PRO A 94 7.75 7.39 4.32
C PRO A 94 7.52 7.19 5.83
N LEU A 95 8.45 6.52 6.51
CA LEU A 95 8.48 6.36 7.96
C LEU A 95 9.72 7.03 8.55
N GLY A 96 9.56 7.80 9.62
CA GLY A 96 10.67 8.34 10.42
C GLY A 96 11.12 7.34 11.48
N LYS A 97 12.39 7.36 11.88
CA LYS A 97 12.87 6.53 13.00
C LYS A 97 12.32 7.05 14.33
N SER A 98 11.90 6.14 15.19
CA SER A 98 11.47 6.49 16.55
C SER A 98 12.65 6.97 17.38
N GLY A 99 12.50 8.11 18.05
CA GLY A 99 13.51 8.65 18.98
C GLY A 99 14.72 9.35 18.33
N SER A 100 14.49 10.11 17.26
CA SER A 100 15.49 11.07 16.75
C SER A 100 15.59 12.32 17.62
#